data_AF-A0A949HTQ4-F1
#
_entry.id   AF-A0A949HTQ4-F1
#
_cell.length_a   1.000
_cell.length_b   1.000
_cell.length_c   1.000
_cell.angle_alpha   90.00
_cell.angle_beta   90.00
_cell.angle_gamma   90.00
#
_symmetry.space_group_name_H-M   'P 1'
#
loop_
_entity.id
_entity.type
_entity.pdbx_description
1 polymer ?
#
loop_
_entity_poly.entity_id
_entity_poly.type
_entity_poly.pdbx_seq_one_letter_code
_entity_poly.pdbx_strand_id
1 'polypeptide(L)'
;MTKALSLDLEKLQTRAFDRAELAEGCLRRYHAAAAKMGDSRLLPLRSLYNWMFVPPTLWPFNIQDVLEDCLTALEKGGRLNARRRLIIDLLPEPPDESIRAAVADHELHIQKGSYENLVKTQAKYAQNELAIKNDPELRRQWADIKAAFDVKVYQDYKGVIRRSMSVERNLRPSFAVNLRRRDEAFQAAFDAFCLRWHLYGMQHDEPLLLKLAVTLTPYGTMIHLPAYWSFDPKRDIRWDAIA
;
A
#
# COMPACT_ATOMS: atom_id res chain seq x y z
N MET A 1 -30.68 -24.85 8.12
CA MET A 1 -29.80 -23.88 7.42
C MET A 1 -30.14 -23.96 5.94
N THR A 2 -30.40 -22.84 5.26
CA THR A 2 -30.76 -22.85 3.83
C THR A 2 -29.52 -23.13 2.98
N LYS A 3 -29.67 -23.84 1.84
CA LYS A 3 -28.55 -24.16 0.92
C LYS A 3 -27.78 -22.91 0.46
N ALA A 4 -28.50 -21.79 0.28
CA ALA A 4 -27.92 -20.50 -0.10
C ALA A 4 -27.00 -19.93 0.99
N LEU A 5 -27.43 -19.96 2.26
CA LEU A 5 -26.60 -19.49 3.38
C LEU A 5 -25.32 -20.31 3.53
N SER A 6 -25.38 -21.64 3.35
CA SER A 6 -24.17 -22.48 3.41
C SER A 6 -23.15 -22.07 2.34
N LEU A 7 -23.61 -21.87 1.10
CA LEU A 7 -22.76 -21.50 -0.02
C LEU A 7 -22.16 -20.09 0.14
N ASP A 8 -22.89 -19.17 0.77
CA ASP A 8 -22.38 -17.85 1.09
C ASP A 8 -21.33 -17.86 2.20
N LEU A 9 -21.50 -18.70 3.22
CA LEU A 9 -20.51 -18.87 4.27
C LEU A 9 -19.23 -19.51 3.73
N GLU A 10 -19.34 -20.49 2.84
CA GLU A 10 -18.19 -21.05 2.11
C GLU A 10 -17.43 -19.97 1.31
N LYS A 11 -18.15 -19.07 0.64
CA LYS A 11 -17.52 -17.93 -0.05
C LYS A 11 -16.81 -16.96 0.88
N LEU A 12 -17.31 -16.75 2.09
CA LEU A 12 -16.63 -15.89 3.07
C LEU A 12 -15.40 -16.57 3.68
N GLN A 13 -15.40 -17.89 3.82
CA GLN A 13 -14.25 -18.64 4.34
C GLN A 13 -13.01 -18.53 3.46
N THR A 14 -13.19 -18.24 2.17
CA THR A 14 -12.07 -17.99 1.25
C THR A 14 -11.53 -16.56 1.33
N ARG A 15 -12.13 -15.70 2.16
CA ARG A 15 -11.70 -14.30 2.32
C ARG A 15 -10.73 -14.16 3.50
N ALA A 16 -9.83 -13.20 3.36
CA ALA A 16 -8.81 -12.89 4.36
C ALA A 16 -9.38 -12.12 5.57
N PHE A 17 -8.53 -11.92 6.58
CA PHE A 17 -8.79 -11.11 7.79
C PHE A 17 -10.00 -11.57 8.60
N ASP A 18 -10.17 -12.90 8.72
CA ASP A 18 -11.21 -13.53 9.53
C ASP A 18 -12.63 -13.06 9.14
N ARG A 19 -12.80 -12.72 7.86
CA ARG A 19 -14.04 -12.15 7.32
C ARG A 19 -15.24 -13.06 7.55
N ALA A 20 -15.05 -14.38 7.48
CA ALA A 20 -16.10 -15.35 7.78
C ALA A 20 -16.67 -15.14 9.19
N GLU A 21 -15.81 -15.03 10.20
CA GLU A 21 -16.22 -14.84 11.59
C GLU A 21 -16.93 -13.50 11.80
N LEU A 22 -16.36 -12.42 11.25
CA LEU A 22 -16.90 -11.07 11.40
C LEU A 22 -18.25 -10.87 10.68
N ALA A 23 -18.43 -11.49 9.51
CA ALA A 23 -19.59 -11.25 8.65
C ALA A 23 -20.71 -12.30 8.79
N GLU A 24 -20.43 -13.43 9.43
CA GLU A 24 -21.39 -14.53 9.59
C GLU A 24 -22.69 -14.06 10.27
N GLY A 25 -22.59 -13.27 11.34
CA GLY A 25 -23.74 -12.73 12.05
C GLY A 25 -24.63 -11.87 11.14
N CYS A 26 -24.02 -10.99 10.34
CA CYS A 26 -24.72 -10.14 9.38
C CYS A 26 -25.42 -10.96 8.28
N LEU A 27 -24.74 -11.96 7.69
CA LEU A 27 -25.34 -12.79 6.64
C LEU A 27 -26.48 -13.66 7.15
N ARG A 28 -26.33 -14.26 8.34
CA ARG A 28 -27.42 -15.02 8.97
C ARG A 28 -28.65 -14.14 9.18
N ARG A 29 -28.47 -12.89 9.63
CA ARG A 29 -29.56 -11.90 9.76
C ARG A 29 -30.19 -11.57 8.42
N TYR A 30 -29.40 -11.34 7.38
CA TYR A 30 -29.92 -11.07 6.03
C TYR A 30 -30.81 -12.22 5.52
N HIS A 31 -30.32 -13.47 5.59
CA HIS A 31 -31.09 -14.65 5.16
C HIS A 31 -32.35 -14.87 6.01
N ALA A 32 -32.29 -14.61 7.32
CA ALA A 32 -33.46 -14.67 8.19
C ALA A 32 -34.49 -13.60 7.86
N ALA A 33 -34.05 -12.38 7.52
CA ALA A 33 -34.93 -11.30 7.08
C ALA A 33 -35.57 -11.63 5.72
N ALA A 34 -34.84 -12.26 4.81
CA ALA A 34 -35.36 -12.67 3.48
C ALA A 34 -36.49 -13.68 3.61
N ALA A 35 -36.29 -14.69 4.47
CA ALA A 35 -37.31 -15.70 4.75
C ALA A 35 -38.57 -15.11 5.41
N LYS A 36 -38.45 -14.06 6.23
CA LYS A 36 -39.56 -13.46 6.98
C LYS A 36 -40.33 -12.38 6.20
N MET A 37 -39.63 -11.54 5.44
CA MET A 37 -40.19 -10.31 4.86
C MET A 37 -40.43 -10.39 3.35
N GLY A 38 -39.91 -11.43 2.69
CA GLY A 38 -39.96 -11.61 1.24
C GLY A 38 -38.92 -10.75 0.48
N ASP A 39 -38.50 -11.23 -0.69
CA ASP A 39 -37.40 -10.66 -1.48
C ASP A 39 -37.65 -9.20 -1.92
N SER A 40 -38.90 -8.78 -2.08
CA SER A 40 -39.25 -7.43 -2.54
C SER A 40 -38.82 -6.32 -1.57
N ARG A 41 -38.80 -6.60 -0.26
CA ARG A 41 -38.35 -5.64 0.76
C ARG A 41 -36.82 -5.56 0.89
N LEU A 42 -36.12 -6.62 0.48
CA LEU A 42 -34.65 -6.70 0.52
C LEU A 42 -33.99 -6.36 -0.80
N LEU A 43 -34.76 -6.21 -1.89
CA LEU A 43 -34.23 -5.84 -3.20
C LEU A 43 -33.24 -4.66 -3.15
N PRO A 44 -33.49 -3.57 -2.38
CA PRO A 44 -32.52 -2.47 -2.27
C PRO A 44 -31.23 -2.88 -1.56
N LEU A 45 -31.27 -3.85 -0.64
CA LEU A 45 -30.09 -4.31 0.09
C LEU A 45 -29.23 -5.29 -0.72
N ARG A 46 -29.70 -5.73 -1.89
CA ARG A 46 -28.99 -6.70 -2.73
C ARG A 46 -27.61 -6.20 -3.15
N SER A 47 -27.47 -4.91 -3.45
CA SER A 47 -26.17 -4.32 -3.81
C SER A 47 -25.20 -4.43 -2.64
N LEU A 48 -25.60 -3.99 -1.44
CA LEU A 48 -24.77 -4.13 -0.22
C LEU A 48 -24.42 -5.59 0.07
N TYR A 49 -25.39 -6.49 -0.05
CA TYR A 49 -25.17 -7.94 0.12
C TYR A 49 -24.17 -8.51 -0.90
N ASN A 50 -24.24 -8.12 -2.17
CA ASN A 50 -23.25 -8.55 -3.18
C ASN A 50 -21.84 -8.06 -2.82
N TRP A 51 -21.75 -6.82 -2.30
CA TRP A 51 -20.50 -6.23 -1.84
C TRP A 51 -19.91 -6.93 -0.60
N MET A 52 -20.71 -7.64 0.21
CA MET A 52 -20.20 -8.41 1.36
C MET A 52 -19.20 -9.50 0.96
N PHE A 53 -19.26 -9.98 -0.28
CA PHE A 53 -18.34 -11.01 -0.81
C PHE A 53 -17.13 -10.41 -1.53
N VAL A 54 -17.05 -9.09 -1.66
CA VAL A 54 -15.91 -8.40 -2.27
C VAL A 54 -14.79 -8.29 -1.22
N PRO A 55 -13.51 -8.44 -1.62
CA PRO A 55 -12.36 -8.12 -0.75
C PRO A 55 -12.52 -6.77 -0.04
N PRO A 56 -12.39 -6.69 1.30
CA PRO A 56 -12.58 -5.46 2.06
C PRO A 56 -11.68 -4.30 1.60
N THR A 57 -10.50 -4.56 1.04
CA THR A 57 -9.62 -3.52 0.48
C THR A 57 -10.22 -2.80 -0.73
N LEU A 58 -11.20 -3.40 -1.42
CA LEU A 58 -11.94 -2.77 -2.51
C LEU A 58 -13.19 -2.03 -2.03
N TRP A 59 -13.55 -2.13 -0.75
CA TRP A 59 -14.75 -1.52 -0.25
C TRP A 59 -14.62 0.02 -0.22
N PRO A 60 -15.61 0.76 -0.75
CA PRO A 60 -15.59 2.22 -0.71
C PRO A 60 -15.80 2.78 0.70
N PHE A 61 -16.44 2.01 1.58
CA PHE A 61 -16.71 2.30 2.98
C PHE A 61 -17.03 0.99 3.71
N ASN A 62 -17.29 1.02 5.03
CA ASN A 62 -17.69 -0.20 5.74
C ASN A 62 -19.08 -0.68 5.30
N ILE A 63 -19.13 -1.58 4.31
CA ILE A 63 -20.35 -2.15 3.73
C ILE A 63 -21.15 -2.92 4.79
N GLN A 64 -20.47 -3.64 5.69
CA GLN A 64 -21.12 -4.42 6.73
C GLN A 64 -21.95 -3.55 7.67
N ASP A 65 -21.38 -2.48 8.20
CA ASP A 65 -22.08 -1.59 9.15
C ASP A 65 -23.33 -0.99 8.50
N VAL A 66 -23.23 -0.58 7.23
CA VAL A 66 -24.36 -0.03 6.48
C VAL A 66 -25.44 -1.08 6.23
N LEU A 67 -25.04 -2.31 5.90
CA LEU A 67 -25.97 -3.42 5.73
C LEU A 67 -26.68 -3.76 7.05
N GLU A 68 -25.96 -3.83 8.16
CA GLU A 68 -26.52 -4.11 9.49
C GLU A 68 -27.48 -3.02 9.97
N ASP A 69 -27.15 -1.75 9.74
CA ASP A 69 -28.03 -0.62 10.06
C ASP A 69 -29.32 -0.66 9.22
N CYS A 70 -29.20 -0.99 7.94
CA CYS A 70 -30.34 -1.17 7.05
C CYS A 70 -31.23 -2.36 7.47
N LEU A 71 -30.63 -3.51 7.81
CA LEU A 71 -31.36 -4.68 8.32
C LEU A 71 -32.11 -4.35 9.61
N THR A 72 -31.45 -3.66 10.55
CA THR A 72 -32.06 -3.25 11.82
C THR A 72 -33.28 -2.34 11.59
N ALA A 73 -33.23 -1.46 10.59
CA ALA A 73 -34.35 -0.59 10.24
C ALA A 73 -35.55 -1.36 9.67
N LEU A 74 -35.29 -2.36 8.82
CA LEU A 74 -36.33 -3.21 8.23
C LEU A 74 -36.94 -4.17 9.26
N GLU A 75 -36.12 -4.73 10.15
CA GLU A 75 -36.56 -5.61 11.26
C GLU A 75 -37.52 -4.90 12.21
N LYS A 76 -37.32 -3.60 12.45
CA LYS A 76 -38.24 -2.74 13.24
C LYS A 76 -39.54 -2.39 12.51
N GLY A 77 -39.79 -2.96 11.32
CA GLY A 77 -40.96 -2.67 10.50
C GLY A 77 -40.90 -1.34 9.75
N GLY A 78 -39.76 -0.65 9.82
CA GLY A 78 -39.53 0.63 9.15
C GLY A 78 -39.27 0.49 7.65
N ARG A 79 -39.23 1.62 6.95
CA ARG A 79 -38.71 1.73 5.59
C ARG A 79 -37.30 2.31 5.62
N LEU A 80 -36.48 1.97 4.63
CA LEU A 80 -35.19 2.64 4.41
C LEU A 80 -35.46 4.13 4.18
N ASN A 81 -34.82 4.98 4.99
CA ASN A 81 -34.92 6.42 4.85
C ASN A 81 -34.18 6.90 3.57
N ALA A 82 -34.40 8.16 3.18
CA ALA A 82 -33.80 8.71 1.96
C ALA A 82 -32.26 8.66 1.97
N ARG A 83 -31.62 8.80 3.13
CA ARG A 83 -30.15 8.75 3.26
C ARG A 83 -29.59 7.36 3.00
N ARG A 84 -30.19 6.32 3.57
CA ARG A 84 -29.79 4.91 3.37
C ARG A 84 -29.98 4.50 1.91
N ARG A 85 -31.09 4.91 1.30
CA ARG A 85 -31.34 4.67 -0.13
C ARG A 85 -30.29 5.35 -1.00
N LEU A 86 -29.99 6.62 -0.73
CA LEU A 86 -28.96 7.35 -1.48
C LEU A 86 -27.59 6.65 -1.43
N ILE A 87 -27.17 6.14 -0.27
CA ILE A 87 -25.91 5.39 -0.15
C ILE A 87 -25.92 4.14 -1.03
N ILE A 88 -27.02 3.39 -1.03
CA ILE A 88 -27.20 2.19 -1.85
C ILE A 88 -27.22 2.54 -3.34
N ASP A 89 -27.96 3.59 -3.72
CA ASP A 89 -28.16 4.00 -5.10
C ASP A 89 -26.87 4.55 -5.74
N LEU A 90 -25.97 5.12 -4.93
CA LEU A 90 -24.65 5.59 -5.36
C LEU A 90 -23.58 4.51 -5.34
N LEU A 91 -23.86 3.35 -4.76
CA LEU A 91 -22.89 2.25 -4.68
C LEU A 91 -22.72 1.65 -6.08
N PRO A 92 -21.51 1.65 -6.66
CA PRO A 92 -21.29 1.05 -7.97
C PRO A 92 -21.49 -0.46 -7.92
N GLU A 93 -21.64 -1.08 -9.09
CA GLU A 93 -21.58 -2.53 -9.17
C GLU A 93 -20.20 -3.04 -8.70
N PRO A 94 -20.14 -4.21 -8.03
CA PRO A 94 -18.88 -4.83 -7.67
C PRO A 94 -17.94 -4.94 -8.88
N PRO A 95 -16.61 -4.83 -8.66
CA PRO A 95 -15.63 -5.11 -9.71
C PRO A 95 -15.82 -6.53 -10.27
N ASP A 96 -15.28 -6.77 -11.46
CA ASP A 96 -15.38 -8.07 -12.11
C ASP A 96 -14.76 -9.20 -11.24
N GLU A 97 -15.10 -10.45 -11.54
CA GLU A 97 -14.58 -11.59 -10.77
C GLU A 97 -13.06 -11.69 -10.86
N SER A 98 -12.46 -11.27 -11.99
CA SER A 98 -11.01 -11.35 -12.18
C SER A 98 -10.24 -10.42 -11.23
N ILE A 99 -10.69 -9.17 -11.07
CA ILE A 99 -10.11 -8.22 -10.11
C ILE A 99 -10.39 -8.69 -8.69
N ARG A 100 -11.61 -9.15 -8.39
CA ARG A 100 -11.95 -9.63 -7.05
C ARG A 100 -11.13 -10.85 -6.63
N ALA A 101 -10.88 -11.80 -7.52
CA ALA A 101 -10.03 -12.96 -7.25
C ALA A 101 -8.57 -12.53 -7.02
N ALA A 102 -8.00 -11.70 -7.89
CA ALA A 102 -6.63 -11.22 -7.75
C ALA A 102 -6.39 -10.47 -6.44
N VAL A 103 -7.34 -9.63 -6.01
CA VAL A 103 -7.24 -8.89 -4.75
C VAL A 103 -7.50 -9.80 -3.54
N ALA A 104 -8.43 -10.75 -3.61
CA ALA A 104 -8.65 -11.72 -2.54
C ALA A 104 -7.41 -12.57 -2.27
N ASP A 105 -6.79 -13.10 -3.35
CA ASP A 105 -5.53 -13.82 -3.25
C ASP A 105 -4.48 -12.92 -2.61
N HIS A 106 -4.41 -11.66 -3.03
CA HIS A 106 -3.47 -10.71 -2.48
C HIS A 106 -3.67 -10.47 -0.96
N GLU A 107 -4.90 -10.27 -0.49
CA GLU A 107 -5.20 -10.11 0.94
C GLU A 107 -4.82 -11.37 1.75
N LEU A 108 -5.02 -12.57 1.22
CA LEU A 108 -4.62 -13.82 1.87
C LEU A 108 -3.09 -13.92 2.05
N HIS A 109 -2.33 -13.43 1.06
CA HIS A 109 -0.86 -13.32 1.21
C HIS A 109 -0.50 -12.32 2.31
N ILE A 110 -1.19 -11.17 2.37
CA ILE A 110 -0.97 -10.16 3.42
C ILE A 110 -1.27 -10.73 4.81
N GLN A 111 -2.40 -11.42 5.00
CA GLN A 111 -2.77 -12.02 6.29
C GLN A 111 -1.72 -13.01 6.79
N LYS A 112 -1.05 -13.73 5.88
CA LYS A 112 0.05 -14.66 6.19
C LYS A 112 1.41 -13.99 6.37
N GLY A 113 1.48 -12.66 6.20
CA GLY A 113 2.73 -11.90 6.25
C GLY A 113 3.62 -12.06 5.01
N SER A 114 3.10 -12.62 3.91
CA SER A 114 3.82 -12.82 2.66
C SER A 114 3.76 -11.56 1.77
N TYR A 115 4.64 -10.60 2.05
CA TYR A 115 4.71 -9.33 1.32
C TYR A 115 5.59 -9.40 0.06
N GLU A 116 6.24 -10.54 -0.23
CA GLU A 116 7.26 -10.67 -1.28
C GLU A 116 6.75 -10.20 -2.65
N ASN A 117 5.50 -10.52 -2.98
CA ASN A 117 4.88 -10.10 -4.24
C ASN A 117 4.72 -8.57 -4.30
N LEU A 118 4.36 -7.92 -3.18
CA LEU A 118 4.29 -6.46 -3.11
C LEU A 118 5.65 -5.79 -3.30
N VAL A 119 6.70 -6.40 -2.74
CA VAL A 119 8.09 -5.92 -2.80
C VAL A 119 8.69 -6.11 -4.18
N LYS A 120 8.47 -7.27 -4.80
CA LYS A 120 9.10 -7.71 -6.05
C LYS A 120 8.38 -7.26 -7.32
N THR A 121 7.16 -6.70 -7.23
CA THR A 121 6.42 -6.24 -8.40
C THR A 121 7.13 -5.07 -9.08
N GLN A 122 7.89 -5.36 -10.15
CA GLN A 122 8.67 -4.37 -10.91
C GLN A 122 7.80 -3.27 -11.51
N ALA A 123 6.53 -3.56 -11.83
CA ALA A 123 5.59 -2.58 -12.38
C ALA A 123 5.40 -1.34 -11.48
N LYS A 124 5.55 -1.49 -10.16
CA LYS A 124 5.46 -0.37 -9.20
C LYS A 124 6.64 0.61 -9.32
N TYR A 125 7.81 0.10 -9.73
CA TYR A 125 9.01 0.90 -9.87
C TYR A 125 9.15 1.47 -11.27
N ALA A 126 8.63 0.78 -12.29
CA ALA A 126 8.81 1.15 -13.70
C ALA A 126 8.36 2.58 -14.03
N GLN A 127 7.22 3.02 -13.49
CA GLN A 127 6.72 4.39 -13.73
C GLN A 127 7.63 5.45 -13.07
N ASN A 128 8.11 5.19 -11.85
CA ASN A 128 9.02 6.10 -11.16
C ASN A 128 10.42 6.11 -11.77
N GLU A 129 10.94 4.94 -12.16
CA GLU A 129 12.19 4.81 -12.92
C GLU A 129 12.12 5.63 -14.22
N LEU A 130 11.00 5.54 -14.95
CA LEU A 130 10.79 6.31 -16.18
C LEU A 130 10.68 7.82 -15.92
N ALA A 131 9.95 8.22 -14.88
CA ALA A 131 9.78 9.63 -14.53
C ALA A 131 11.13 10.27 -14.15
N ILE A 132 11.90 9.59 -13.28
CA ILE A 132 13.21 10.04 -12.81
C ILE A 132 14.22 10.08 -13.96
N LYS A 133 14.26 9.05 -14.83
CA LYS A 133 15.18 9.01 -15.97
C LYS A 133 14.96 10.16 -16.95
N ASN A 134 13.72 10.60 -17.10
CA ASN A 134 13.34 11.67 -18.02
C ASN A 134 13.36 13.06 -17.38
N ASP A 135 13.67 13.17 -16.09
CA ASP A 135 13.70 14.45 -15.40
C ASP A 135 14.94 15.28 -15.79
N PRO A 136 14.75 16.49 -16.37
CA PRO A 136 15.86 17.35 -16.78
C PRO A 136 16.65 17.91 -15.59
N GLU A 137 16.01 18.11 -14.44
CA GLU A 137 16.66 18.65 -13.24
C GLU A 137 17.62 17.63 -12.63
N LEU A 138 17.27 16.33 -12.65
CA LEU A 138 18.19 15.27 -12.25
C LEU A 138 19.46 15.29 -13.10
N ARG A 139 19.30 15.36 -14.43
CA ARG A 139 20.44 15.38 -15.37
C ARG A 139 21.33 16.60 -15.16
N ARG A 140 20.72 17.77 -14.93
CA ARG A 140 21.43 19.01 -14.62
C ARG A 140 22.25 18.87 -13.34
N GLN A 141 21.64 18.45 -12.25
CA GLN A 141 22.32 18.28 -10.97
C GLN A 141 23.42 17.22 -11.03
N TRP A 142 23.21 16.13 -11.78
CA TRP A 142 24.26 15.14 -12.01
C TRP A 142 25.44 15.71 -12.79
N ALA A 143 25.18 16.56 -13.80
CA ALA A 143 26.22 17.26 -14.52
C ALA A 143 27.01 18.23 -13.61
N ASP A 144 26.32 18.93 -12.71
CA ASP A 144 26.95 19.82 -11.72
C ASP A 144 27.90 19.05 -10.78
N ILE A 145 27.50 17.85 -10.34
CA ILE A 145 28.36 16.96 -9.53
C ILE A 145 29.59 16.53 -10.34
N LYS A 146 29.40 16.10 -11.60
CA LYS A 146 30.52 15.71 -12.49
C LYS A 146 31.46 16.86 -12.81
N ALA A 147 30.97 18.11 -12.81
CA ALA A 147 31.80 19.29 -13.00
C ALA A 147 32.63 19.63 -11.75
N ALA A 148 32.10 19.36 -10.56
CA ALA A 148 32.76 19.65 -9.28
C ALA A 148 33.73 18.53 -8.83
N PHE A 149 33.49 17.28 -9.23
CA PHE A 149 34.22 16.11 -8.75
C PHE A 149 34.56 15.13 -9.87
N ASP A 150 35.75 14.50 -9.79
CA ASP A 150 36.10 13.37 -10.67
C ASP A 150 35.38 12.10 -10.21
N VAL A 151 34.15 11.91 -10.72
CA VAL A 151 33.27 10.80 -10.32
C VAL A 151 33.86 9.41 -10.60
N LYS A 152 34.82 9.29 -11.52
CA LYS A 152 35.44 8.00 -11.86
C LYS A 152 36.21 7.40 -10.70
N VAL A 153 36.78 8.25 -9.84
CA VAL A 153 37.51 7.81 -8.63
C VAL A 153 36.60 7.12 -7.63
N TYR A 154 35.30 7.44 -7.65
CA TYR A 154 34.30 6.94 -6.71
C TYR A 154 33.47 5.76 -7.24
N GLN A 155 33.76 5.31 -8.47
CA GLN A 155 33.09 4.17 -9.09
C GLN A 155 33.71 2.85 -8.61
N ASP A 156 32.86 1.84 -8.39
CA ASP A 156 33.34 0.47 -8.27
C ASP A 156 33.69 -0.14 -9.63
N TYR A 157 34.16 -1.40 -9.65
CA TYR A 157 34.52 -2.10 -10.88
C TYR A 157 33.37 -2.27 -11.89
N LYS A 158 32.11 -2.07 -11.46
CA LYS A 158 30.90 -2.09 -12.32
C LYS A 158 30.47 -0.70 -12.77
N GLY A 159 31.22 0.34 -12.41
CA GLY A 159 30.87 1.74 -12.68
C GLY A 159 29.79 2.29 -11.75
N VAL A 160 29.51 1.63 -10.62
CA VAL A 160 28.45 2.03 -9.69
C VAL A 160 29.02 2.90 -8.58
N ILE A 161 28.38 4.05 -8.35
CA ILE A 161 28.59 4.90 -7.18
C ILE A 161 27.37 4.71 -6.27
N ARG A 162 27.62 4.28 -5.03
CA ARG A 162 26.56 3.96 -4.07
C ARG A 162 26.36 5.11 -3.09
N ARG A 163 25.10 5.39 -2.79
CA ARG A 163 24.72 6.25 -1.68
C ARG A 163 25.16 5.60 -0.38
N SER A 164 25.61 6.40 0.58
CA SER A 164 25.73 5.95 1.96
C SER A 164 24.33 5.73 2.53
N MET A 165 23.95 4.47 2.70
CA MET A 165 22.75 4.12 3.45
C MET A 165 22.99 4.50 4.91
N SER A 166 21.95 5.03 5.57
CA SER A 166 22.03 5.35 6.98
C SER A 166 22.43 4.11 7.76
N VAL A 167 23.72 4.00 8.09
CA VAL A 167 24.21 3.05 9.08
C VAL A 167 23.50 3.38 10.38
N GLU A 168 23.14 2.37 11.17
CA GLU A 168 22.62 2.57 12.53
C GLU A 168 23.47 3.63 13.23
N ARG A 169 22.83 4.46 14.07
CA ARG A 169 23.50 5.58 14.75
C ARG A 169 24.81 5.16 15.46
N ASN A 170 24.94 3.88 15.82
CA ASN A 170 26.08 3.28 16.50
C ASN A 170 27.16 2.69 15.56
N LEU A 171 26.90 2.62 14.25
CA LEU A 171 27.78 2.01 13.23
C LEU A 171 28.43 3.04 12.30
N ARG A 172 28.18 4.34 12.53
CA ARG A 172 28.87 5.40 11.78
C ARG A 172 30.30 5.59 12.34
N PRO A 173 31.34 5.59 11.48
CA PRO A 173 32.71 5.88 11.92
C PRO A 173 32.87 7.29 12.51
N SER A 174 32.04 8.25 12.07
CA SER A 174 32.01 9.62 12.56
C SER A 174 30.65 10.28 12.25
N PHE A 175 30.23 11.25 13.08
CA PHE A 175 29.07 12.10 12.83
C PHE A 175 29.39 13.37 12.04
N ALA A 176 30.65 13.81 12.03
CA ALA A 176 31.06 15.04 11.38
C ALA A 176 31.47 14.79 9.93
N VAL A 177 31.06 15.69 9.04
CA VAL A 177 31.53 15.75 7.64
C VAL A 177 32.65 16.79 7.56
N ASN A 178 33.85 16.35 7.17
CA ASN A 178 34.98 17.24 6.94
C ASN A 178 35.02 17.69 5.48
N LEU A 179 34.45 18.86 5.21
CA LEU A 179 34.43 19.45 3.86
C LEU A 179 35.82 19.76 3.28
N ARG A 180 36.90 19.72 4.08
CA ARG A 180 38.27 19.86 3.57
C ARG A 180 38.75 18.59 2.85
N ARG A 181 38.15 17.43 3.14
CA ARG A 181 38.46 16.16 2.49
C ARG A 181 37.54 16.00 1.27
N ARG A 182 38.13 15.93 0.08
CA ARG A 182 37.38 15.82 -1.17
C ARG A 182 36.41 14.64 -1.20
N ASP A 183 36.81 13.49 -0.66
CA ASP A 183 35.97 12.29 -0.65
C ASP A 183 34.74 12.44 0.26
N GLU A 184 34.91 13.07 1.43
CA GLU A 184 33.79 13.32 2.34
C GLU A 184 32.85 14.40 1.78
N ALA A 185 33.39 15.43 1.13
CA ALA A 185 32.60 16.44 0.45
C ALA A 185 31.81 15.86 -0.74
N PHE A 186 32.46 14.99 -1.54
CA PHE A 186 31.80 14.26 -2.63
C PHE A 186 30.68 13.38 -2.09
N GLN A 187 30.96 12.54 -1.09
CA GLN A 187 29.97 11.61 -0.55
C GLN A 187 28.77 12.36 0.02
N ALA A 188 28.98 13.47 0.74
CA ALA A 188 27.89 14.29 1.26
C ALA A 188 27.04 14.92 0.14
N ALA A 189 27.66 15.44 -0.92
CA ALA A 189 26.95 15.99 -2.08
C ALA A 189 26.17 14.89 -2.82
N PHE A 190 26.78 13.72 -3.02
CA PHE A 190 26.18 12.58 -3.68
C PHE A 190 25.02 12.00 -2.87
N ASP A 191 25.15 11.90 -1.54
CA ASP A 191 24.10 11.44 -0.66
C ASP A 191 22.89 12.39 -0.65
N ALA A 192 23.14 13.70 -0.68
CA ALA A 192 22.07 14.70 -0.78
C ALA A 192 21.33 14.60 -2.13
N PHE A 193 22.07 14.43 -3.23
CA PHE A 193 21.50 14.18 -4.55
C PHE A 193 20.66 12.91 -4.58
N CYS A 194 21.20 11.78 -4.11
CA CYS A 194 20.47 10.51 -4.06
C CYS A 194 19.28 10.57 -3.10
N LEU A 195 19.34 11.31 -1.99
CA LEU A 195 18.21 11.49 -1.09
C LEU A 195 17.06 12.25 -1.78
N ARG A 196 17.38 13.34 -2.48
CA ARG A 196 16.40 14.16 -3.21
C ARG A 196 15.64 13.36 -4.27
N TRP A 197 16.35 12.52 -5.01
CA TRP A 197 15.79 11.74 -6.12
C TRP A 197 15.41 10.30 -5.74
N HIS A 198 15.49 9.95 -4.46
CA HIS A 198 15.24 8.61 -3.94
C HIS A 198 16.05 7.52 -4.66
N LEU A 199 17.33 7.78 -4.89
CA LEU A 199 18.26 6.88 -5.56
C LEU A 199 19.06 6.04 -4.57
N TYR A 200 19.34 4.81 -4.97
CA TYR A 200 20.35 3.95 -4.38
C TYR A 200 21.76 4.35 -4.81
N GLY A 201 21.87 4.92 -6.02
CA GLY A 201 23.14 5.33 -6.58
C GLY A 201 23.03 5.70 -8.05
N MET A 202 24.18 5.81 -8.70
CA MET A 202 24.32 6.03 -10.14
C MET A 202 25.20 4.94 -10.71
N GLN A 203 24.82 4.37 -11.85
CA GLN A 203 25.68 3.49 -12.63
C GLN A 203 26.03 4.18 -13.94
N HIS A 204 27.29 4.57 -14.08
CA HIS A 204 27.75 5.47 -15.14
C HIS A 204 26.97 6.81 -15.12
N ASP A 205 25.89 6.92 -15.89
CA ASP A 205 24.99 8.08 -15.96
C ASP A 205 23.51 7.69 -15.77
N GLU A 206 23.25 6.43 -15.43
CA GLU A 206 21.89 5.91 -15.22
C GLU A 206 21.54 5.93 -13.72
N PRO A 207 20.41 6.55 -13.33
CA PRO A 207 19.96 6.57 -11.96
C PRO A 207 19.49 5.18 -11.52
N LEU A 208 20.01 4.71 -10.38
CA LEU A 208 19.55 3.48 -9.74
C LEU A 208 18.50 3.84 -8.69
N LEU A 209 17.24 3.51 -8.94
CA LEU A 209 16.16 3.76 -8.00
C LEU A 209 16.37 3.01 -6.69
N LEU A 210 16.16 3.68 -5.55
CA LEU A 210 16.18 3.04 -4.24
C LEU A 210 14.92 2.21 -4.05
N LYS A 211 15.06 0.88 -4.05
CA LYS A 211 13.93 -0.05 -3.83
C LYS A 211 13.83 -0.42 -2.35
N LEU A 212 12.69 -0.99 -1.96
CA LEU A 212 12.53 -1.57 -0.63
C LEU A 212 13.61 -2.64 -0.42
N ALA A 213 14.38 -2.49 0.66
CA ALA A 213 15.45 -3.41 1.02
C ALA A 213 15.23 -3.93 2.44
N VAL A 214 15.45 -5.23 2.61
CA VAL A 214 15.47 -5.89 3.91
C VAL A 214 16.83 -6.55 4.05
N THR A 215 17.57 -6.22 5.11
CA THR A 215 18.91 -6.76 5.36
C THR A 215 18.97 -7.27 6.79
N LEU A 216 19.31 -8.56 6.92
CA LEU A 216 19.63 -9.15 8.21
C LEU A 216 21.07 -8.80 8.56
N THR A 217 21.27 -8.31 9.78
CA THR A 217 22.59 -8.05 10.36
C THR A 217 22.75 -8.89 11.63
N PRO A 218 23.98 -9.08 12.14
CA PRO A 218 24.19 -9.75 13.43
C PRO A 218 23.46 -9.11 14.61
N TYR A 219 23.03 -7.85 14.48
CA TYR A 219 22.43 -7.05 15.56
C TYR A 219 20.93 -6.76 15.35
N GLY A 220 20.35 -7.16 14.22
CA GLY A 220 18.93 -6.95 13.93
C GLY A 220 18.57 -6.94 12.45
N THR A 221 17.30 -6.65 12.17
CA THR A 221 16.76 -6.53 10.81
C THR A 221 16.66 -5.06 10.42
N MET A 222 17.39 -4.65 9.38
CA MET A 222 17.24 -3.33 8.78
C MET A 222 16.22 -3.40 7.64
N ILE A 223 15.16 -2.59 7.72
CA ILE A 223 14.18 -2.41 6.64
C ILE A 223 14.27 -0.98 6.15
N HIS A 224 14.56 -0.80 4.86
CA HIS A 224 14.59 0.50 4.22
C HIS A 224 13.37 0.68 3.30
N LEU A 225 12.47 1.57 3.71
CA LEU A 225 11.29 1.97 2.93
C LEU A 225 11.60 3.27 2.18
N PRO A 226 11.61 3.28 0.84
CA PRO A 226 11.82 4.50 0.07
C PRO A 226 10.67 5.49 0.31
N ALA A 227 10.96 6.80 0.37
CA ALA A 227 9.93 7.79 0.69
C ALA A 227 8.80 7.91 -0.36
N TYR A 228 9.05 7.50 -1.60
CA TYR A 228 8.02 7.43 -2.64
C TYR A 228 7.09 6.20 -2.49
N TRP A 229 7.40 5.27 -1.59
CA TRP A 229 6.45 4.27 -1.12
C TRP A 229 5.64 4.91 0.00
N SER A 230 4.38 5.20 -0.31
CA SER A 230 3.40 5.90 0.52
C SER A 230 3.65 5.79 2.03
N PHE A 231 4.30 6.80 2.58
CA PHE A 231 4.04 7.31 3.92
C PHE A 231 2.98 8.41 3.75
N ASP A 232 1.80 8.26 4.35
CA ASP A 232 0.84 9.35 4.39
C ASP A 232 1.34 10.34 5.44
N PRO A 233 1.89 11.49 5.02
CA PRO A 233 2.52 12.40 5.97
C PRO A 233 1.48 12.86 7.01
N LYS A 234 0.20 12.96 6.65
CA LYS A 234 -0.87 13.41 7.56
C LYS A 234 -1.25 12.37 8.62
N ARG A 235 -1.01 11.07 8.36
CA ARG A 235 -1.36 9.98 9.30
C ARG A 235 -0.15 9.44 10.07
N ASP A 236 0.99 9.37 9.42
CA ASP A 236 2.16 8.65 9.93
C ASP A 236 3.15 9.56 10.67
N ILE A 237 2.97 10.88 10.56
CA ILE A 237 3.81 11.89 11.24
C ILE A 237 2.93 12.76 12.14
N ARG A 238 3.28 12.81 13.43
CA ARG A 238 2.71 13.76 14.39
C ARG A 238 3.29 15.16 14.16
N TRP A 239 2.69 15.92 13.25
CA TRP A 239 3.13 17.28 12.92
C TRP A 239 3.05 18.25 14.11
N ASP A 240 2.10 18.01 15.01
CA ASP A 240 1.95 18.71 16.29
C ASP A 240 3.17 18.57 17.21
N ALA A 241 4.02 17.56 16.98
CA ALA A 241 5.25 17.32 17.73
C ALA A 241 6.52 17.84 17.03
N ILE A 242 6.39 18.33 15.79
CA ILE A 242 7.51 18.79 14.95
C ILE A 242 7.50 20.31 14.77
N ALA A 243 6.35 20.95 14.97
CA ALA A 243 6.19 22.41 14.96
C ALA A 243 6.65 23.08 16.25
#